data_AF-A0A4R4JP55-F1
#
_entry.id   AF-A0A4R4JP55-F1
#
_cell.length_a   1.000
_cell.length_b   1.000
_cell.length_c   1.000
_cell.angle_alpha   90.00
_cell.angle_beta   90.00
_cell.angle_gamma   90.00
#
_symmetry.space_group_name_H-M   'P 1'
#
loop_
_entity.id
_entity.type
_entity.pdbx_description
1 polymer ?
#
loop_
_entity_poly.entity_id
_entity_poly.type
_entity_poly.pdbx_seq_one_letter_code
_entity_poly.pdbx_strand_id
1 'polypeptide(L)'
;MNLTDLRKLILNSGFTFKELIKIKRNFITLYKDEPDIYDKYQSKTDCFCQYLLLIGEEIAIPLIYLTAIYLFMITGMFFSEMEYGIPLMLSIYLFFAISAFIYYSLSVSCNLITGSKLLIFYIRFKIKTSLILKFINKTLTKITNYKTK
;
A
#
# COMPACT_ATOMS: atom_id res chain seq x y z
N MET A 1 16.17 -5.70 14.12
CA MET A 1 16.25 -5.72 12.65
C MET A 1 17.70 -5.57 12.25
N ASN A 2 18.23 -6.54 11.50
CA ASN A 2 19.62 -6.53 11.04
C ASN A 2 19.81 -5.53 9.90
N LEU A 3 21.05 -5.03 9.76
CA LEU A 3 21.42 -4.03 8.76
C LEU A 3 21.21 -4.52 7.32
N THR A 4 21.35 -5.83 7.11
CA THR A 4 21.08 -6.55 5.86
C THR A 4 19.62 -6.54 5.46
N ASP A 5 18.69 -6.70 6.41
CA ASP A 5 17.25 -6.69 6.12
C ASP A 5 16.78 -5.28 5.78
N LEU A 6 17.37 -4.27 6.44
CA LEU A 6 17.12 -2.86 6.13
C LEU A 6 17.61 -2.51 4.73
N ARG A 7 18.79 -3.00 4.35
CA ARG A 7 19.34 -2.81 3.00
C ARG A 7 18.45 -3.46 1.93
N LYS A 8 17.97 -4.69 2.16
CA LYS A 8 17.01 -5.38 1.28
C LYS A 8 15.70 -4.60 1.16
N LEU A 9 15.21 -4.04 2.27
CA LEU A 9 13.99 -3.25 2.28
C LEU A 9 14.16 -1.99 1.43
N ILE A 10 15.22 -1.20 1.68
CA ILE A 10 15.58 0.00 0.90
C ILE A 10 15.62 -0.29 -0.61
N LEU A 11 16.29 -1.38 -1.00
CA LEU A 11 16.42 -1.81 -2.40
C LEU A 11 15.08 -2.18 -3.04
N ASN A 12 14.16 -2.80 -2.30
CA ASN A 12 12.87 -3.26 -2.82
C ASN A 12 11.78 -2.19 -2.79
N SER A 13 11.88 -1.21 -1.90
CA SER A 13 10.80 -0.25 -1.62
C SER A 13 11.10 1.18 -2.05
N GLY A 14 12.37 1.53 -2.35
CA GLY A 14 12.77 2.91 -2.66
C GLY A 14 12.70 3.86 -1.45
N PHE A 15 12.64 3.31 -0.23
CA PHE A 15 12.70 4.12 0.99
C PHE A 15 14.12 4.60 1.25
N THR A 16 14.23 5.82 1.75
CA THR A 16 15.48 6.38 2.24
C THR A 16 15.73 5.88 3.67
N PHE A 17 16.99 5.69 4.05
CA PHE A 17 17.35 5.25 5.41
C PHE A 17 16.76 6.17 6.50
N LYS A 18 16.77 7.50 6.28
CA LYS A 18 16.16 8.49 7.18
C LYS A 18 14.65 8.30 7.34
N GLU A 19 13.94 7.95 6.25
CA GLU A 19 12.49 7.69 6.29
C GLU A 19 12.20 6.45 7.13
N LEU A 20 12.97 5.37 6.94
CA LEU A 20 12.80 4.12 7.69
C LEU A 20 13.10 4.31 9.19
N ILE A 21 14.11 5.09 9.54
CA ILE A 21 14.38 5.42 10.95
C ILE A 21 13.22 6.20 11.56
N LYS A 22 12.63 7.16 10.84
CA LYS A 22 11.48 7.94 11.34
C LYS A 22 10.28 7.04 11.59
N ILE A 23 9.95 6.14 10.65
CA ILE A 23 8.87 5.16 10.79
C ILE A 23 9.15 4.19 11.95
N LYS A 24 10.40 3.72 12.08
CA LYS A 24 10.82 2.85 13.18
C LYS A 24 10.73 3.55 14.53
N ARG A 25 11.00 4.85 14.60
CA ARG A 25 10.84 5.62 15.84
C ARG A 25 9.37 5.68 16.24
N ASN A 26 8.47 5.96 15.31
CA ASN A 26 7.02 5.91 15.57
C ASN A 26 6.55 4.51 15.99
N PHE A 27 7.09 3.45 15.37
CA PHE A 27 6.84 2.07 15.78
C PHE A 27 7.24 1.79 17.24
N ILE A 28 8.38 2.33 17.68
CA ILE A 28 8.86 2.19 19.07
C ILE A 28 8.05 3.06 20.04
N THR A 29 7.53 4.21 19.60
CA THR A 29 6.63 5.03 20.43
C THR A 29 5.28 4.33 20.62
N LEU A 30 4.71 3.76 19.55
CA LEU A 30 3.51 2.91 19.63
C LEU A 30 3.71 1.70 20.56
N TYR A 31 4.90 1.07 20.55
CA TYR A 31 5.26 0.02 21.51
C TYR A 31 5.19 0.47 22.98
N LYS A 32 5.45 1.75 23.26
CA LYS A 32 5.41 2.31 24.62
C LYS A 32 4.00 2.68 25.07
N ASP A 33 3.17 3.16 24.16
CA ASP A 33 1.85 3.71 24.49
C ASP A 33 0.75 2.63 24.48
N GLU A 34 0.85 1.61 23.62
CA GLU A 34 -0.18 0.56 23.46
C GLU A 34 0.43 -0.86 23.31
N PRO A 35 0.89 -1.47 24.42
CA PRO A 35 1.60 -2.76 24.40
C PRO A 35 0.72 -3.94 23.96
N ASP A 36 -0.59 -3.92 24.24
CA ASP A 36 -1.52 -5.01 23.86
C ASP A 36 -1.67 -5.16 22.35
N ILE A 37 -1.61 -4.03 21.63
CA ILE A 37 -1.64 -4.01 20.17
C ILE A 37 -0.33 -4.57 19.62
N TYR A 38 0.79 -4.30 20.30
CA TYR A 38 2.13 -4.78 19.92
C TYR A 38 2.31 -6.29 20.06
N ASP A 39 1.80 -6.91 21.13
CA ASP A 39 1.95 -8.36 21.37
C ASP A 39 1.30 -9.21 20.28
N LYS A 40 0.26 -8.70 19.62
CA LYS A 40 -0.32 -9.31 18.42
C LYS A 40 0.67 -9.41 17.25
N TYR A 41 1.71 -8.59 17.24
CA TYR A 41 2.68 -8.45 16.13
C TYR A 41 4.03 -9.15 16.39
N GLN A 42 4.38 -9.42 17.66
CA GLN A 42 5.66 -10.03 18.03
C GLN A 42 5.79 -11.50 17.60
N SER A 43 4.68 -12.22 17.40
CA SER A 43 4.69 -13.66 17.09
C SER A 43 5.22 -14.05 15.69
N LYS A 44 5.50 -13.07 14.81
CA LYS A 44 5.97 -13.34 13.44
C LYS A 44 7.36 -12.75 13.20
N THR A 45 8.19 -13.54 12.52
CA THR A 45 9.65 -13.36 12.31
C THR A 45 10.11 -12.03 11.67
N ASP A 46 9.20 -11.15 11.22
CA ASP A 46 9.50 -9.86 10.58
C ASP A 46 8.54 -8.72 11.03
N CYS A 47 8.48 -8.46 12.34
CA CYS A 47 7.56 -7.51 12.97
C CYS A 47 7.56 -6.09 12.34
N PHE A 48 8.72 -5.55 11.93
CA PHE A 48 8.80 -4.23 11.30
C PHE A 48 8.27 -4.19 9.86
N CYS A 49 8.49 -5.25 9.07
CA CYS A 49 7.93 -5.34 7.72
C CYS A 49 6.41 -5.49 7.76
N GLN A 50 5.89 -6.22 8.75
CA GLN A 50 4.44 -6.35 8.96
C GLN A 50 3.81 -5.03 9.38
N TYR A 51 4.46 -4.28 10.25
CA TYR A 51 4.04 -2.94 10.59
C TYR A 51 3.98 -2.02 9.36
N LEU A 52 5.01 -2.05 8.50
CA LEU A 52 5.00 -1.30 7.24
C LEU A 52 3.85 -1.72 6.30
N LEU A 53 3.54 -3.02 6.23
CA LEU A 53 2.43 -3.51 5.42
C LEU A 53 1.07 -3.10 5.97
N LEU A 54 0.90 -3.13 7.29
CA LEU A 54 -0.34 -2.75 7.96
C LEU A 54 -0.62 -1.27 7.81
N ILE A 55 0.39 -0.43 8.02
CA ILE A 55 0.30 1.00 7.71
C ILE A 55 -0.05 1.20 6.23
N GLY A 56 0.61 0.46 5.33
CA GLY A 56 0.33 0.52 3.90
C GLY A 56 -1.11 0.10 3.56
N GLU A 57 -1.65 -0.85 4.33
CA GLU A 57 -3.02 -1.35 4.21
C GLU A 57 -4.04 -0.30 4.64
N GLU A 58 -3.82 0.35 5.78
CA GLU A 58 -4.68 1.44 6.27
C GLU A 58 -4.74 2.62 5.29
N ILE A 59 -3.64 2.93 4.60
CA ILE A 59 -3.66 3.94 3.53
C ILE A 59 -4.38 3.41 2.29
N ALA A 60 -4.04 2.20 1.85
CA ALA A 60 -4.42 1.71 0.55
C ALA A 60 -5.88 1.29 0.48
N ILE A 61 -6.43 0.68 1.54
CA ILE A 61 -7.80 0.15 1.54
C ILE A 61 -8.82 1.26 1.24
N PRO A 62 -8.88 2.37 2.00
CA PRO A 62 -9.85 3.43 1.75
C PRO A 62 -9.70 4.00 0.34
N LEU A 63 -8.45 4.19 -0.11
CA LEU A 63 -8.16 4.73 -1.44
C LEU A 63 -8.61 3.78 -2.56
N ILE A 64 -8.38 2.47 -2.41
CA ILE A 64 -8.78 1.45 -3.38
C ILE A 64 -10.30 1.37 -3.49
N TYR A 65 -11.01 1.33 -2.36
CA TYR A 65 -12.48 1.31 -2.36
C TYR A 65 -13.06 2.59 -2.95
N LEU A 66 -12.54 3.76 -2.54
CA LEU A 66 -12.96 5.04 -3.09
C LEU A 66 -12.74 5.07 -4.62
N THR A 67 -11.56 4.65 -5.09
CA THR A 67 -11.25 4.60 -6.52
C THR A 67 -12.22 3.68 -7.26
N ALA A 68 -12.49 2.48 -6.73
CA ALA A 68 -13.40 1.53 -7.38
C ALA A 68 -14.83 2.09 -7.52
N ILE A 69 -15.35 2.73 -6.47
CA ILE A 69 -16.69 3.33 -6.50
C ILE A 69 -16.74 4.48 -7.52
N TYR A 70 -15.76 5.39 -7.52
CA TYR A 70 -15.74 6.50 -8.48
C TYR A 70 -15.56 6.03 -9.92
N LEU A 71 -14.76 4.98 -10.15
CA LEU A 71 -14.58 4.41 -11.47
C LEU A 71 -15.86 3.75 -11.98
N PHE A 72 -16.61 3.08 -11.10
CA PHE A 72 -17.94 2.57 -11.42
C PHE A 72 -18.93 3.69 -11.77
N MET A 73 -18.97 4.76 -10.96
CA MET A 73 -19.85 5.91 -11.22
C MET A 73 -19.50 6.62 -12.53
N ILE A 74 -18.22 6.87 -12.80
CA ILE A 74 -17.75 7.50 -14.05
C ILE A 74 -18.10 6.62 -15.26
N THR A 75 -17.94 5.31 -15.14
CA THR A 75 -18.30 4.37 -16.21
C THR A 75 -19.81 4.41 -16.47
N GLY A 76 -20.64 4.41 -15.43
CA GLY A 76 -22.09 4.56 -15.56
C GLY A 76 -22.51 5.89 -16.21
N MET A 77 -21.84 6.99 -15.85
CA MET A 77 -22.07 8.31 -16.45
C MET A 77 -21.67 8.37 -17.93
N PHE A 78 -20.57 7.70 -18.30
CA PHE A 78 -20.13 7.58 -19.69
C PHE A 78 -21.18 6.87 -20.56
N PHE A 79 -21.79 5.79 -20.06
CA PHE A 79 -22.86 5.08 -20.77
C PHE A 79 -24.21 5.79 -20.77
N SER A 80 -24.40 6.77 -19.87
CA SER A 80 -25.66 7.52 -19.74
C SER A 80 -25.61 8.89 -20.41
N GLU A 81 -24.57 9.17 -21.21
CA GLU A 81 -24.34 10.43 -21.93
C GLU A 81 -24.33 11.68 -21.01
N MET A 82 -24.06 11.50 -19.70
CA MET A 82 -23.98 12.60 -18.72
C MET A 82 -22.57 13.17 -18.65
N GLU A 83 -22.07 13.68 -19.78
CA GLU A 83 -20.67 14.08 -19.95
C GLU A 83 -20.20 15.13 -18.93
N TYR A 84 -21.05 16.09 -18.57
CA TYR A 84 -20.76 17.11 -17.55
C TYR A 84 -20.60 16.55 -16.13
N GLY A 85 -21.16 15.37 -15.85
CA GLY A 85 -21.04 14.71 -14.55
C GLY A 85 -19.66 14.08 -14.33
N ILE A 86 -18.97 13.69 -15.40
CA ILE A 86 -17.63 13.07 -15.34
C ILE A 86 -16.58 14.00 -14.71
N PRO A 87 -16.38 15.25 -15.17
CA PRO A 87 -15.41 16.16 -14.57
C PRO A 87 -15.79 16.54 -13.14
N LEU A 88 -17.10 16.65 -12.82
CA LEU A 88 -17.57 16.87 -11.46
C LEU A 88 -17.16 15.70 -10.55
N MET A 89 -17.45 14.45 -10.93
CA MET A 89 -17.07 13.28 -10.13
C MET A 89 -15.55 13.13 -9.99
N LEU A 90 -14.79 13.47 -11.04
CA LEU A 90 -13.33 13.52 -10.96
C LEU A 90 -12.86 14.56 -9.93
N SER A 91 -13.47 15.75 -9.91
CA SER A 91 -13.10 16.80 -8.95
C SER A 91 -13.40 16.39 -7.50
N ILE A 92 -14.55 15.75 -7.26
CA ILE A 92 -14.93 15.26 -5.93
C ILE A 92 -13.99 14.13 -5.49
N TYR A 93 -13.65 13.20 -6.39
CA TYR A 93 -12.66 12.16 -6.13
C TYR A 93 -11.30 12.76 -5.72
N LEU A 94 -10.80 13.74 -6.46
CA LEU A 94 -9.54 14.41 -6.16
C LEU A 94 -9.58 15.10 -4.80
N PHE A 95 -10.69 15.76 -4.45
CA PHE A 95 -10.87 16.40 -3.15
C PHE A 95 -10.77 15.39 -1.99
N PHE A 96 -11.48 14.25 -2.08
CA PHE A 96 -11.41 13.20 -1.06
C PHE A 96 -10.05 12.53 -1.01
N ALA A 97 -9.42 12.27 -2.16
CA ALA A 97 -8.08 11.71 -2.19
C ALA A 97 -7.08 12.63 -1.48
N ILE A 98 -7.06 13.93 -1.82
CA ILE A 98 -6.18 14.92 -1.17
C ILE A 98 -6.44 15.01 0.33
N SER A 99 -7.72 15.04 0.73
CA SER A 99 -8.11 15.10 2.15
C SER A 99 -7.62 13.87 2.92
N ALA A 100 -7.80 12.67 2.36
CA ALA A 100 -7.30 11.43 2.94
C ALA A 100 -5.76 11.43 3.03
N PHE A 101 -5.07 11.94 2.01
CA PHE A 101 -3.62 12.10 2.01
C PHE A 101 -3.11 13.06 3.10
N ILE A 102 -3.80 14.19 3.31
CA ILE A 102 -3.46 15.18 4.36
C ILE A 102 -3.71 14.59 5.74
N TYR A 103 -4.90 14.03 5.96
CA TYR A 103 -5.28 13.39 7.23
C TYR A 103 -4.26 12.31 7.62
N TYR A 104 -3.88 11.48 6.66
CA TYR A 104 -2.92 10.42 6.89
C TYR A 104 -1.50 10.94 7.18
N SER A 105 -1.07 11.99 6.46
CA SER A 105 0.23 12.64 6.73
C SER A 105 0.33 13.16 8.16
N LEU A 106 -0.77 13.69 8.70
CA LEU A 106 -0.88 14.13 10.09
C LEU A 106 -0.93 12.94 11.07
N SER A 107 -1.78 11.94 10.81
CA SER A 107 -2.00 10.81 11.72
C SER A 107 -0.76 9.95 11.94
N VAL A 108 0.00 9.64 10.89
CA VAL A 108 1.18 8.77 10.99
C VAL A 108 2.49 9.58 11.09
N SER A 109 2.39 10.91 11.17
CA SER A 109 3.54 11.85 11.18
C SER A 109 4.54 11.58 10.04
N CYS A 110 4.05 10.99 8.95
CA CYS A 110 4.81 10.66 7.75
C CYS A 110 4.59 11.75 6.72
N ASN A 111 5.67 12.14 6.03
CA ASN A 111 5.56 13.11 4.94
C ASN A 111 4.74 12.49 3.79
N LEU A 112 4.05 13.31 3.01
CA LEU A 112 3.28 12.88 1.82
C LEU A 112 4.09 11.94 0.90
N ILE A 113 5.36 12.28 0.65
CA ILE A 113 6.27 11.47 -0.18
C ILE A 113 6.45 10.06 0.41
N THR A 114 6.59 9.96 1.73
CA THR A 114 6.77 8.69 2.42
C THR A 114 5.48 7.86 2.40
N GLY A 115 4.32 8.50 2.57
CA GLY A 115 3.00 7.86 2.43
C GLY A 115 2.77 7.27 1.04
N SER A 116 3.06 8.02 -0.03
CA SER A 116 2.95 7.54 -1.42
C SER A 116 3.89 6.36 -1.70
N LYS A 117 5.13 6.40 -1.19
CA LYS A 117 6.05 5.24 -1.29
C LYS A 117 5.52 4.01 -0.57
N LEU A 118 4.87 4.19 0.59
CA LEU A 118 4.24 3.12 1.37
C LEU A 118 3.05 2.51 0.64
N LEU A 119 2.21 3.33 0.02
CA LEU A 119 1.11 2.89 -0.85
C LEU A 119 1.64 2.04 -2.01
N ILE A 120 2.67 2.51 -2.72
CA ILE A 120 3.30 1.78 -3.82
C ILE A 120 3.90 0.46 -3.33
N PHE A 121 4.57 0.47 -2.17
CA PHE A 121 5.14 -0.73 -1.56
C PHE A 121 4.05 -1.75 -1.22
N TYR A 122 2.95 -1.34 -0.60
CA TYR A 122 1.82 -2.20 -0.27
C TYR A 122 1.17 -2.79 -1.52
N ILE A 123 0.88 -1.97 -2.53
CA ILE A 123 0.29 -2.43 -3.80
C ILE A 123 1.22 -3.44 -4.47
N ARG A 124 2.52 -3.16 -4.57
CA ARG A 124 3.51 -4.10 -5.14
C ARG A 124 3.58 -5.40 -4.35
N PHE A 125 3.57 -5.32 -3.02
CA PHE A 125 3.57 -6.50 -2.16
C PHE A 125 2.31 -7.34 -2.36
N LYS A 126 1.13 -6.70 -2.42
CA LYS A 126 -0.16 -7.36 -2.64
C LYS A 126 -0.25 -8.01 -4.03
N ILE A 127 0.26 -7.35 -5.08
CA ILE A 127 0.37 -7.91 -6.44
C ILE A 127 1.30 -9.12 -6.46
N LYS A 128 2.47 -9.04 -5.83
CA LYS A 128 3.43 -10.16 -5.77
C LYS A 128 2.90 -11.34 -4.96
N THR A 129 2.11 -11.06 -3.92
CA THR A 129 1.53 -12.07 -3.03
C THR A 129 0.22 -12.62 -3.57
N SER A 130 -0.44 -11.91 -4.49
CA SER A 130 -1.67 -12.32 -5.16
C SER A 130 -1.54 -13.73 -5.74
N LEU A 131 -2.46 -14.60 -5.32
CA LEU A 131 -2.57 -15.98 -5.79
C LEU A 131 -2.68 -16.05 -7.31
N ILE A 132 -3.27 -15.04 -7.94
CA ILE A 132 -3.42 -14.94 -9.39
C ILE A 132 -2.06 -14.85 -10.08
N LEU A 133 -1.13 -14.04 -9.56
CA LEU A 133 0.20 -13.88 -10.17
C LEU A 133 1.08 -15.12 -9.93
N LYS A 134 0.95 -15.76 -8.77
CA LYS A 134 1.56 -17.08 -8.49
C LYS A 134 1.01 -18.16 -9.43
N PHE A 135 -0.29 -18.15 -9.69
CA PHE A 135 -0.93 -19.08 -10.60
C PHE A 135 -0.47 -18.84 -12.04
N ILE A 136 -0.47 -17.59 -12.52
CA ILE A 136 0.01 -17.22 -13.86
C ILE A 136 1.48 -17.65 -14.05
N ASN A 137 2.37 -17.34 -13.10
CA ASN A 137 3.78 -17.75 -13.20
C ASN A 137 3.95 -19.27 -13.19
N LYS A 138 3.17 -19.99 -12.39
CA LYS A 138 3.18 -21.46 -12.35
C LYS A 138 2.69 -22.07 -13.67
N THR A 139 1.70 -21.45 -14.31
CA THR A 139 1.18 -21.90 -15.61
C THR A 139 2.15 -21.57 -16.74
N LEU A 140 2.76 -20.38 -16.74
CA LEU A 140 3.78 -19.97 -17.71
C LEU A 140 5.01 -20.88 -17.68
N THR A 141 5.53 -21.20 -16.49
CA THR A 141 6.65 -22.14 -16.33
C THR A 141 6.33 -23.56 -16.80
N LYS A 142 5.07 -23.99 -16.63
CA LYS A 142 4.59 -25.28 -17.14
C LYS A 142 4.54 -25.29 -18.67
N ILE A 143 4.12 -24.20 -19.30
CA ILE A 143 4.06 -24.05 -20.76
C ILE A 143 5.46 -23.97 -21.37
N THR A 144 6.39 -23.22 -20.76
CA THR A 144 7.79 -23.16 -21.25
C THR A 144 8.49 -24.51 -21.17
N ASN A 145 8.25 -25.29 -20.12
CA ASN A 145 8.80 -26.65 -20.00
C ASN A 145 8.18 -27.67 -20.96
N TYR A 146 6.99 -27.38 -21.49
CA TYR A 146 6.35 -28.21 -22.52
C TYR A 146 6.86 -27.89 -23.94
N LYS A 147 7.39 -26.68 -24.17
CA LYS A 147 7.99 -26.28 -25.45
C LYS A 147 9.45 -26.68 -25.63
N THR A 148 10.13 -27.11 -24.55
CA THR A 148 11.53 -27.53 -24.55
C THR A 148 11.74 -29.04 -24.52
N LYS A 149 10.67 -29.82 -24.68
CA LYS A 149 10.69 -31.26 -24.99
C LYS A 149 10.20 -31.49 -26.40
#